data_AF-F8PAY3-F1
#
_entry.id   AF-F8PAY3-F1
#
_cell.length_a   1.000
_cell.length_b   1.000
_cell.length_c   1.000
_cell.angle_alpha   90.00
_cell.angle_beta   90.00
_cell.angle_gamma   90.00
#
_symmetry.space_group_name_H-M   'P 1'
#
loop_
_entity.id
_entity.type
_entity.pdbx_description
1 polymer ?
#
loop_
_entity_poly.entity_id
_entity_poly.type
_entity_poly.pdbx_seq_one_letter_code
_entity_poly.pdbx_strand_id
1 'polypeptide(L)'
;MRLRNWKETVEPTIEDTLLDVHPHFIDEPFPWVFHNGNAAWVKVDGKWVCGVIVTFERYHFDERNIWRVYLVRWGGRRKDHHQASFMTGDGNIKPDSPEVRELLRKEGVFI
;
A
#
# COMPACT_ATOMS: atom_id res chain seq x y z
N MET A 1 2.38 12.97 -12.52
CA MET A 1 1.77 12.43 -13.74
C MET A 1 2.30 13.20 -14.94
N ARG A 2 3.25 12.64 -15.70
CA ARG A 2 3.68 13.22 -16.99
C ARG A 2 2.77 12.66 -18.07
N LEU A 3 1.89 13.48 -18.63
CA LEU A 3 1.08 13.10 -19.79
C LEU A 3 2.03 12.93 -20.98
N ARG A 4 2.19 11.69 -21.47
CA ARG A 4 2.99 11.41 -22.67
C ARG A 4 2.21 11.90 -23.90
N ASN A 5 2.90 12.56 -24.82
CA ASN A 5 2.35 12.99 -26.10
C ASN A 5 1.87 11.77 -26.90
N TRP A 6 0.67 11.87 -27.48
CA TRP A 6 -0.01 10.87 -28.33
C TRP A 6 0.80 10.32 -29.52
N LYS A 7 2.01 10.85 -29.79
CA LYS A 7 2.80 10.54 -30.99
C LYS A 7 3.79 9.39 -30.84
N GLU A 8 3.98 8.84 -29.64
CA GLU A 8 4.84 7.67 -29.41
C GLU A 8 3.97 6.46 -29.04
N THR A 9 3.31 5.88 -30.03
CA THR A 9 2.58 4.60 -29.92
C THR A 9 3.58 3.45 -29.94
N VAL A 10 4.37 3.31 -28.87
CA VAL A 10 4.96 2.02 -28.53
C VAL A 10 3.88 1.28 -27.75
N GLU A 11 3.50 0.08 -28.19
CA GLU A 11 2.59 -0.75 -27.39
C GLU A 11 3.22 -0.96 -26.01
N PRO A 12 2.51 -0.63 -24.90
CA PRO A 12 3.06 -0.80 -23.57
C PRO A 12 3.42 -2.28 -23.39
N THR A 13 4.65 -2.56 -22.96
CA THR A 13 5.00 -3.94 -22.66
C THR A 13 4.22 -4.40 -21.43
N ILE A 14 4.15 -5.72 -21.23
CA ILE A 14 3.58 -6.28 -19.99
C ILE A 14 4.35 -5.74 -18.78
N GLU A 15 5.68 -5.54 -18.90
CA GLU A 15 6.47 -4.91 -17.84
C GLU A 15 6.02 -3.47 -17.58
N ASP A 16 5.82 -2.64 -18.61
CA ASP A 16 5.33 -1.26 -18.46
C ASP A 16 3.96 -1.20 -17.77
N THR A 17 3.10 -2.18 -18.04
CA THR A 17 1.76 -2.25 -17.44
C THR A 17 1.81 -2.71 -15.98
N LEU A 18 2.70 -3.65 -15.64
CA LEU A 18 2.91 -4.10 -14.25
C LEU A 18 3.55 -3.00 -13.38
N LEU A 19 4.42 -2.16 -13.97
CA LEU A 19 5.02 -1.01 -13.32
C LEU A 19 3.99 0.08 -12.93
N ASP A 20 2.89 0.20 -13.67
CA ASP A 20 1.80 1.14 -13.35
C ASP A 20 0.80 0.61 -12.29
N VAL A 21 0.89 -0.68 -11.91
CA VAL A 21 -0.07 -1.34 -11.01
C VAL A 21 0.46 -1.50 -9.59
N HIS A 22 1.78 -1.41 -9.37
CA HIS A 22 2.44 -1.65 -8.08
C HIS A 22 3.34 -0.47 -7.67
N PRO A 23 3.61 -0.28 -6.36
CA PRO A 23 4.55 0.75 -5.93
C PRO A 23 5.98 0.41 -6.36
N HIS A 24 6.78 1.41 -6.69
CA HIS A 24 8.19 1.25 -7.05
C HIS A 24 9.10 1.21 -5.81
N PHE A 25 8.69 1.93 -4.77
CA PHE A 25 9.40 2.02 -3.48
C PHE A 25 8.43 1.73 -2.34
N ILE A 26 8.91 1.12 -1.25
CA ILE A 26 8.01 0.70 -0.18
C ILE A 26 7.30 1.88 0.51
N ASP A 27 7.98 3.02 0.57
CA ASP A 27 7.49 4.25 1.19
C ASP A 27 6.66 5.12 0.23
N GLU A 28 6.50 4.70 -1.03
CA GLU A 28 5.70 5.43 -2.02
C GLU A 28 4.21 5.40 -1.65
N PRO A 29 3.48 6.52 -1.66
CA PRO A 29 2.02 6.53 -1.57
C PRO A 29 1.40 5.61 -2.62
N PHE A 30 0.47 4.74 -2.20
CA PHE A 30 -0.06 3.72 -3.10
C PHE A 30 -1.58 3.57 -2.93
N PRO A 31 -2.39 4.01 -3.92
CA PRO A 31 -3.85 4.06 -3.82
C PRO A 31 -4.52 2.69 -3.99
N TRP A 32 -4.16 1.73 -3.14
CA TRP A 32 -4.76 0.40 -3.14
C TRP A 32 -6.17 0.40 -2.53
N VAL A 33 -7.03 -0.48 -3.04
CA VAL A 33 -8.37 -0.70 -2.48
C VAL A 33 -8.35 -2.02 -1.71
N PHE A 34 -8.49 -1.91 -0.39
CA PHE A 34 -8.58 -3.07 0.49
C PHE A 34 -10.03 -3.46 0.78
N HIS A 35 -10.21 -4.74 1.08
CA HIS A 35 -11.42 -5.33 1.64
C HIS A 35 -11.16 -5.82 3.08
N ASN A 36 -12.24 -5.92 3.87
CA ASN A 36 -12.17 -6.42 5.23
C ASN A 36 -11.61 -7.85 5.26
N GLY A 37 -10.67 -8.10 6.16
CA GLY A 37 -9.97 -9.38 6.26
C GLY A 37 -8.75 -9.51 5.34
N ASN A 38 -8.49 -8.57 4.42
CA ASN A 38 -7.24 -8.58 3.66
C ASN A 38 -6.03 -8.43 4.59
N ALA A 39 -4.96 -9.16 4.27
CA ALA A 39 -3.65 -8.92 4.86
C ALA A 39 -3.06 -7.62 4.29
N ALA A 40 -2.41 -6.85 5.15
CA ALA A 40 -1.77 -5.60 4.79
C ALA A 40 -0.49 -5.42 5.61
N TRP A 41 0.51 -4.80 5.00
CA TRP A 41 1.71 -4.34 5.68
C TRP A 41 1.51 -2.89 6.10
N VAL A 42 1.79 -2.58 7.36
CA VAL A 42 1.72 -1.21 7.90
C VAL A 42 3.02 -0.82 8.55
N LYS A 43 3.41 0.45 8.42
CA LYS A 43 4.62 1.00 9.04
C LYS A 43 4.27 1.62 10.39
N VAL A 44 4.79 1.05 11.47
CA VAL A 44 4.55 1.46 12.87
C VAL A 44 5.90 1.66 13.54
N ASP A 45 6.11 2.83 14.13
CA ASP A 45 7.39 3.21 14.75
C ASP A 45 8.61 2.95 13.84
N GLY A 46 8.44 3.25 12.55
CA GLY A 46 9.48 3.06 11.52
C GLY A 46 9.67 1.62 11.04
N LYS A 47 8.90 0.65 11.55
CA LYS A 47 9.03 -0.77 11.20
C LYS A 47 7.80 -1.29 10.48
N TRP A 48 8.01 -2.09 9.45
CA TRP A 48 6.93 -2.77 8.74
C TRP A 48 6.45 -3.98 9.54
N VAL A 49 5.15 -4.06 9.76
CA VAL A 49 4.48 -5.17 10.43
C VAL A 49 3.30 -5.65 9.62
N CYS A 50 3.04 -6.96 9.65
CA CYS A 50 1.87 -7.53 9.01
C CYS A 50 0.64 -7.39 9.91
N GLY A 51 -0.47 -6.97 9.31
CA GLY A 51 -1.76 -6.78 9.95
C GLY A 51 -2.90 -7.21 9.04
N VAL A 52 -4.12 -6.99 9.53
CA VAL A 52 -5.36 -7.32 8.83
C VAL A 52 -6.25 -6.08 8.79
N ILE A 53 -6.82 -5.82 7.62
CA ILE A 53 -7.80 -4.76 7.42
C ILE A 53 -9.07 -5.10 8.18
N VAL A 54 -9.46 -4.24 9.11
CA VAL A 54 -10.69 -4.38 9.89
C VAL A 54 -11.85 -3.78 9.12
N THR A 55 -11.71 -2.52 8.69
CA THR A 55 -12.73 -1.81 7.93
C THR A 55 -12.14 -0.63 7.14
N PHE A 56 -12.82 -0.26 6.06
CA PHE A 56 -12.74 1.10 5.52
C PHE A 56 -13.36 2.08 6.52
N GLU A 57 -12.71 3.22 6.77
CA GLU A 57 -13.24 4.26 7.66
C GLU A 57 -13.81 5.44 6.88
N ARG A 58 -13.01 6.03 5.98
CA ARG A 58 -13.37 7.26 5.26
C ARG A 58 -12.46 7.51 4.06
N TYR A 59 -12.90 8.43 3.21
CA TYR A 59 -12.04 9.09 2.24
C TYR A 59 -11.32 10.27 2.90
N HIS A 60 -10.09 10.53 2.46
CA HIS A 60 -9.36 11.76 2.73
C HIS A 60 -9.06 12.44 1.39
N PHE A 61 -9.24 13.76 1.33
CA PHE A 61 -9.10 14.54 0.11
C PHE A 61 -7.94 15.51 0.29
N ASP A 62 -6.99 15.49 -0.64
CA ASP A 62 -6.00 16.56 -0.78
C ASP A 62 -6.29 17.35 -2.08
N GLU A 63 -5.53 18.41 -2.35
CA GLU A 63 -5.75 19.28 -3.51
C GLU A 63 -5.63 18.56 -4.87
N ARG A 64 -5.06 17.35 -4.91
CA ARG A 64 -4.70 16.63 -6.14
C ARG A 64 -5.20 15.17 -6.19
N ASN A 65 -5.57 14.58 -5.06
CA ASN A 65 -5.81 13.15 -4.92
C ASN A 65 -6.92 12.83 -3.91
N ILE A 66 -7.46 11.62 -4.05
CA ILE A 66 -8.43 11.03 -3.13
C ILE A 66 -7.80 9.78 -2.52
N TRP A 67 -7.56 9.81 -1.22
CA TRP A 67 -6.96 8.72 -0.46
C TRP A 67 -8.00 7.99 0.37
N ARG A 68 -7.71 6.73 0.69
CA ARG A 68 -8.59 5.88 1.52
C ARG A 68 -7.92 5.64 2.86
N VAL A 69 -8.72 5.73 3.91
CA VAL A 69 -8.29 5.47 5.29
C VAL A 69 -8.91 4.15 5.74
N TYR A 70 -8.06 3.24 6.22
CA TYR A 70 -8.45 1.92 6.68
C TYR A 70 -8.04 1.72 8.13
N LEU A 71 -8.93 1.14 8.92
CA LEU A 71 -8.60 0.64 10.25
C LEU A 71 -7.88 -0.70 10.08
N VAL A 72 -6.65 -0.80 10.59
CA VAL A 72 -5.84 -2.01 10.51
C VAL A 72 -5.57 -2.52 11.92
N ARG A 73 -5.63 -3.85 12.08
CA ARG A 73 -5.27 -4.55 13.31
C ARG A 73 -3.98 -5.33 13.11
N TRP A 74 -3.02 -5.17 14.00
CA TRP A 74 -1.77 -5.93 13.99
C TRP A 74 -1.39 -6.38 15.42
N GLY A 75 -0.32 -7.17 15.53
CA GLY A 75 0.13 -7.75 16.80
C GLY A 75 -0.30 -9.21 17.01
N GLY A 76 0.27 -9.83 18.07
CA GLY A 76 0.16 -11.26 18.36
C GLY A 76 -1.22 -11.73 18.85
N ARG A 77 -1.34 -13.00 19.27
CA ARG A 77 -2.65 -13.63 19.55
C ARG A 77 -3.39 -13.01 20.75
N ARG A 78 -4.61 -12.54 20.47
CA ARG A 78 -5.81 -12.37 21.32
C ARG A 78 -5.83 -11.32 22.42
N LYS A 79 -4.71 -10.82 22.95
CA LYS A 79 -4.75 -9.77 24.01
C LYS A 79 -3.94 -8.49 23.73
N ASP A 80 -2.95 -8.56 22.84
CA ASP A 80 -2.09 -7.40 22.51
C ASP A 80 -2.32 -6.93 21.06
N HIS A 81 -3.59 -6.84 20.67
CA HIS A 81 -3.94 -6.34 19.35
C HIS A 81 -3.92 -4.81 19.36
N HIS A 82 -3.01 -4.24 18.56
CA HIS A 82 -2.99 -2.83 18.27
C HIS A 82 -3.93 -2.55 17.09
N GLN A 83 -4.59 -1.39 17.13
CA GLN A 83 -5.43 -0.91 16.04
C GLN A 83 -5.18 0.58 15.84
N ALA A 84 -5.09 0.98 14.57
CA ALA A 84 -4.99 2.36 14.15
C ALA A 84 -5.43 2.50 12.70
N SER A 85 -5.77 3.73 12.35
CA SER A 85 -6.13 4.12 11.00
C SER A 85 -4.87 4.42 10.19
N PHE A 86 -4.78 3.87 8.98
CA PHE A 86 -3.71 4.15 8.03
C PHE A 86 -4.31 4.69 6.73
N MET A 87 -3.69 5.73 6.20
CA MET A 87 -4.08 6.33 4.93
C MET A 87 -3.17 5.84 3.81
N THR A 88 -3.74 5.47 2.67
CA THR A 88 -2.98 5.02 1.49
C THR A 88 -2.03 6.09 0.94
N GLY A 89 -2.37 7.36 1.14
CA GLY A 89 -1.58 8.53 0.75
C GLY A 89 -0.29 8.74 1.55
N ASP A 90 -0.17 8.17 2.75
CA ASP A 90 1.02 8.38 3.60
C ASP A 90 2.17 7.43 3.26
N GLY A 91 1.96 6.47 2.35
CA GLY A 91 2.94 5.43 2.06
C GLY A 91 3.06 4.36 3.15
N ASN A 92 2.47 4.55 4.33
CA ASN A 92 2.61 3.66 5.51
C ASN A 92 1.71 2.41 5.49
N ILE A 93 0.99 2.14 4.40
CA ILE A 93 0.18 0.93 4.23
C ILE A 93 0.36 0.37 2.82
N LYS A 94 0.48 -0.96 2.72
CA LYS A 94 0.68 -1.69 1.46
C LYS A 94 -0.07 -3.02 1.45
N PRO A 95 -0.57 -3.48 0.28
CA PRO A 95 -1.16 -4.80 0.18
C PRO A 95 -0.13 -5.89 0.40
N ASP A 96 -0.57 -7.03 0.90
CA ASP A 96 0.25 -8.23 0.98
C ASP A 96 0.34 -8.92 -0.39
N SER A 97 1.03 -8.28 -1.35
CA SER A 97 1.29 -8.81 -2.70
C SER A 97 2.72 -9.32 -2.84
N PRO A 98 3.02 -10.20 -3.81
CA PRO A 98 4.38 -10.66 -4.08
C PRO A 98 5.38 -9.51 -4.29
N GLU A 99 5.00 -8.47 -5.03
CA GLU A 99 5.83 -7.31 -5.37
C GLU A 99 6.15 -6.48 -4.12
N VAL A 100 5.14 -6.23 -3.27
CA VAL A 100 5.34 -5.55 -1.99
C VAL A 100 6.25 -6.37 -1.08
N ARG A 101 6.08 -7.69 -1.03
CA ARG A 101 6.96 -8.58 -0.24
C ARG A 101 8.41 -8.52 -0.74
N GLU A 102 8.63 -8.41 -2.05
CA GLU A 102 9.98 -8.21 -2.58
C GLU A 102 10.59 -6.87 -2.17
N LEU A 103 9.82 -5.78 -2.21
CA LEU A 103 10.27 -4.47 -1.74
C LEU A 103 10.60 -4.49 -0.24
N LEU A 104 9.75 -5.11 0.57
CA LEU A 104 9.98 -5.29 2.00
C LEU A 104 11.25 -6.10 2.29
N ARG A 105 11.51 -7.18 1.54
CA ARG A 105 12.77 -7.94 1.66
C ARG A 105 13.99 -7.12 1.32
N LYS A 106 13.93 -6.27 0.29
CA LYS A 106 15.03 -5.35 -0.08
C LYS A 106 15.35 -4.36 1.05
N GLU A 107 14.35 -3.99 1.84
CA GLU A 107 14.46 -3.14 3.04
C GLU A 107 14.82 -3.91 4.31
N GLY A 108 15.18 -5.20 4.19
CA GLY A 108 15.61 -6.02 5.33
C GLY A 108 14.48 -6.52 6.23
N VAL A 109 13.22 -6.45 5.78
CA VAL A 109 12.09 -7.06 6.49
C VAL A 109 12.08 -8.56 6.19
N PHE A 110 12.15 -9.37 7.25
CA PHE A 110 12.02 -10.83 7.15
C PHE A 110 10.54 -11.21 7.14
N ILE A 111 10.11 -11.88 6.07
CA ILE A 111 8.70 -12.19 5.75
C ILE A 111 8.52 -13.69 5.62
#